data_AF-A0A958NP55-F1
#
_entry.id   AF-A0A958NP55-F1
#
_cell.length_a   1.000
_cell.length_b   1.000
_cell.length_c   1.000
_cell.angle_alpha   90.00
_cell.angle_beta   90.00
_cell.angle_gamma   90.00
#
_symmetry.space_group_name_H-M   'P 1'
#
loop_
_entity.id
_entity.type
_entity.pdbx_description
1 polymer ?
#
loop_
_entity_poly.entity_id
_entity_poly.type
_entity_poly.pdbx_seq_one_letter_code
_entity_poly.pdbx_strand_id
1 'polypeptide(L)'
;KQTRAFSYIGDVAPYIANCVNIPETVNEIYNIGADQEYTVLELAETIQKTMGMEQPVRFLEARNEVVHAHADHNKAKNAFGIDRFTSLEEGIRKMADWAKAVGSRKSSKFENIEITEKLPPFWTE
;
A
#
# COMPACT_ATOMS: atom_id res chain seq x y z
N LYS A 1 11.87 5.27 12.39
CA LYS A 1 11.56 5.23 10.94
C LYS A 1 10.27 4.44 10.79
N GLN A 2 9.24 5.01 10.17
CA GLN A 2 7.96 4.31 9.97
C GLN A 2 8.13 3.26 8.86
N THR A 3 7.74 2.01 9.12
CA THR A 3 7.78 0.92 8.13
C THR A 3 6.38 0.42 7.80
N ARG A 4 6.22 -0.10 6.59
CA ARG A 4 4.98 -0.69 6.08
C ARG A 4 5.35 -1.87 5.18
N ALA A 5 4.50 -2.90 5.19
CA ALA A 5 4.50 -3.91 4.14
C ALA A 5 3.55 -3.46 3.02
N PHE A 6 4.08 -3.35 1.80
CA PHE A 6 3.31 -2.93 0.62
C PHE A 6 2.98 -4.14 -0.24
N SER A 7 1.70 -4.35 -0.52
CA SER A 7 1.22 -5.49 -1.30
C SER A 7 0.79 -5.02 -2.67
N TYR A 8 1.31 -5.64 -3.74
CA TYR A 8 0.81 -5.38 -5.08
C TYR A 8 -0.56 -6.06 -5.24
N ILE A 9 -1.51 -5.40 -5.91
CA ILE A 9 -2.88 -5.94 -6.03
C ILE A 9 -2.92 -7.30 -6.73
N GLY A 10 -1.96 -7.59 -7.61
CA GLY A 10 -1.80 -8.89 -8.26
C GLY A 10 -1.48 -10.03 -7.29
N ASP A 11 -0.93 -9.74 -6.11
CA ASP A 11 -0.63 -10.74 -5.07
C ASP A 11 -1.77 -10.88 -4.04
N VAL A 12 -2.90 -10.20 -4.26
CA VAL A 12 -4.03 -10.17 -3.34
C VAL A 12 -5.32 -10.60 -4.04
N ALA A 13 -5.64 -9.93 -5.15
CA ALA A 13 -6.91 -10.11 -5.84
C ALA A 13 -7.18 -11.56 -6.31
N PRO A 14 -6.19 -12.34 -6.82
CA PRO A 14 -6.45 -13.71 -7.25
C PRO A 14 -6.91 -14.62 -6.12
N TYR A 15 -6.35 -14.45 -4.92
CA TYR A 15 -6.71 -15.27 -3.76
C TYR A 15 -8.10 -14.94 -3.23
N ILE A 16 -8.46 -13.66 -3.21
CA ILE A 16 -9.83 -13.23 -2.88
C ILE A 16 -10.83 -13.77 -3.90
N ALA A 17 -10.50 -13.69 -5.20
CA ALA A 17 -11.41 -14.16 -6.25
C ALA A 17 -11.59 -15.68 -6.25
N ASN A 18 -10.53 -16.44 -5.94
CA ASN A 18 -10.54 -17.89 -6.01
C ASN A 18 -11.00 -18.58 -4.73
N CYS A 19 -11.02 -17.89 -3.57
CA CYS A 19 -11.34 -18.53 -2.29
C CYS A 19 -12.72 -19.21 -2.29
N VAL A 20 -13.69 -18.68 -3.02
CA VAL A 20 -15.05 -19.28 -3.15
C VAL A 20 -15.04 -20.71 -3.71
N ASN A 21 -13.97 -21.12 -4.37
CA ASN A 21 -13.79 -22.45 -4.95
C ASN A 21 -12.98 -23.41 -4.05
N ILE A 22 -12.54 -22.95 -2.88
CA ILE A 22 -11.69 -23.70 -1.95
C ILE A 22 -12.51 -23.98 -0.68
N PRO A 23 -13.10 -25.17 -0.51
CA PRO A 23 -13.98 -25.50 0.61
C PRO A 23 -13.37 -25.22 1.99
N GLU A 24 -12.05 -25.40 2.13
CA GLU A 24 -11.29 -25.17 3.37
C GLU A 24 -11.23 -23.69 3.78
N THR A 25 -11.64 -22.77 2.91
CA THR A 25 -11.64 -21.32 3.18
C THR A 25 -12.99 -20.78 3.65
N VAL A 26 -14.04 -21.61 3.63
CA VAL A 26 -15.39 -21.21 4.04
C VAL A 26 -15.40 -20.87 5.54
N ASN A 27 -15.93 -19.69 5.88
CA ASN A 27 -15.99 -19.14 7.24
C ASN A 27 -14.62 -18.92 7.92
N GLU A 28 -13.53 -18.91 7.14
CA GLU A 28 -12.19 -18.70 7.66
C GLU A 28 -11.72 -17.26 7.45
N ILE A 29 -10.95 -16.73 8.41
CA ILE A 29 -10.32 -15.41 8.32
C ILE A 29 -8.86 -15.58 7.88
N TYR A 30 -8.43 -14.76 6.91
CA TYR A 30 -7.05 -14.75 6.40
C TYR A 30 -6.49 -13.33 6.38
N ASN A 31 -5.23 -13.19 6.79
CA ASN A 31 -4.43 -12.03 6.45
C ASN A 31 -3.78 -12.29 5.08
N ILE A 32 -3.89 -11.32 4.17
CA ILE A 32 -3.24 -11.38 2.86
C ILE A 32 -2.46 -10.10 2.67
N GLY A 33 -1.17 -10.22 2.43
CA GLY A 33 -0.27 -9.10 2.19
C GLY A 33 1.17 -9.54 2.06
N ALA A 34 2.06 -8.58 1.84
CA ALA A 34 3.49 -8.80 1.75
C ALA A 34 4.13 -9.05 3.13
N ASP A 35 5.17 -9.88 3.17
CA ASP A 35 6.00 -10.08 4.37
C ASP A 35 7.15 -9.07 4.48
N GLN A 36 7.56 -8.48 3.35
CA GLN A 36 8.69 -7.57 3.31
C GLN A 36 8.27 -6.16 3.76
N GLU A 37 8.90 -5.70 4.84
CA GLU A 37 8.76 -4.32 5.28
C GLU A 37 9.69 -3.39 4.50
N TYR A 38 9.21 -2.18 4.26
CA TYR A 38 9.96 -1.05 3.72
C TYR A 38 9.66 0.19 4.53
N THR A 39 10.62 1.11 4.62
CA THR A 39 10.38 2.45 5.15
C THR A 39 9.56 3.27 4.18
N VAL A 40 8.81 4.26 4.70
CA VAL A 40 8.11 5.25 3.85
C VAL A 40 9.09 6.05 2.98
N LEU A 41 10.34 6.20 3.43
CA LEU A 41 11.40 6.85 2.66
C LEU A 41 11.81 5.99 1.43
N GLU A 42 12.04 4.70 1.61
CA GLU A 42 12.33 3.77 0.50
C GLU A 42 11.20 3.75 -0.53
N LEU A 43 9.94 3.81 -0.09
CA LEU A 43 8.80 3.97 -0.98
C LEU A 43 8.92 5.26 -1.81
N ALA A 44 9.16 6.40 -1.16
CA ALA A 44 9.27 7.69 -1.84
C ALA A 44 10.42 7.71 -2.85
N GLU A 45 11.59 7.20 -2.48
CA GLU A 45 12.77 7.08 -3.34
C GLU A 45 12.52 6.17 -4.54
N THR A 46 11.86 5.02 -4.32
CA THR A 46 11.49 4.08 -5.39
C THR A 46 10.53 4.72 -6.40
N ILE A 47 9.54 5.48 -5.91
CA ILE A 47 8.62 6.22 -6.76
C ILE A 47 9.37 7.28 -7.57
N GLN A 48 10.24 8.08 -6.94
CA GLN A 48 11.03 9.10 -7.62
C GLN A 48 11.86 8.50 -8.76
N LYS A 49 12.63 7.46 -8.48
CA LYS A 49 13.43 6.72 -9.46
C LYS A 49 12.56 6.23 -10.64
N THR A 50 11.43 5.59 -10.35
CA THR A 50 10.53 5.02 -11.37
C THR A 50 9.86 6.09 -12.23
N MET A 51 9.59 7.26 -11.65
CA MET A 51 8.97 8.39 -12.33
C MET A 51 10.00 9.28 -13.04
N GLY A 52 11.30 9.00 -12.91
CA GLY A 52 12.37 9.84 -13.48
C GLY A 52 12.43 11.22 -12.82
N MET A 53 12.08 11.30 -11.53
CA MET A 53 12.09 12.52 -10.74
C MET A 53 13.26 12.49 -9.76
N GLU A 54 13.88 13.64 -9.56
CA GLU A 54 14.86 13.86 -8.50
C GLU A 54 14.44 15.12 -7.76
N GLN A 55 13.78 14.97 -6.61
CA GLN A 55 13.29 16.07 -5.80
C GLN A 55 13.61 15.82 -4.32
N PRO A 56 13.98 16.86 -3.56
CA PRO A 56 14.23 16.70 -2.13
C PRO A 56 12.96 16.25 -1.41
N VAL A 57 13.07 15.21 -0.60
CA VAL A 57 11.97 14.74 0.25
C VAL A 57 11.76 15.72 1.40
N ARG A 58 10.60 16.39 1.43
CA ARG A 58 10.18 17.23 2.56
C ARG A 58 9.58 16.34 3.65
N PHE A 59 10.26 16.25 4.79
CA PHE A 59 9.73 15.57 5.97
C PHE A 59 8.76 16.50 6.71
N LEU A 60 7.60 15.96 7.08
CA LEU A 60 6.57 16.63 7.86
C LEU A 60 6.44 15.96 9.24
N GLU A 61 5.62 16.52 10.11
CA GLU A 61 5.32 15.94 11.42
C GLU A 61 4.82 14.50 11.31
N ALA A 62 5.26 13.65 12.25
CA ALA A 62 4.85 12.26 12.29
C ALA A 62 3.33 12.16 12.54
N ARG A 63 2.67 11.26 11.80
CA ARG A 63 1.27 10.94 12.06
C ARG A 63 1.14 10.06 13.29
N ASN A 64 0.03 10.20 14.02
CA ASN A 64 -0.35 9.32 15.12
C ASN A 64 -0.87 7.98 14.56
N GLU A 65 0.04 7.20 13.96
CA GLU A 65 -0.24 5.88 13.39
C GLU A 65 0.67 4.82 14.02
N VAL A 66 0.28 3.55 13.88
CA VAL A 66 1.14 2.41 14.25
C VAL A 66 2.47 2.49 13.47
N VAL A 67 3.60 2.40 14.17
CA VAL A 67 4.93 2.57 13.56
C VAL A 67 5.36 1.33 12.76
N HIS A 68 5.05 0.15 13.29
CA HIS A 68 5.35 -1.17 12.72
C HIS A 68 4.10 -2.04 12.83
N ALA A 69 3.65 -2.61 11.72
CA ALA A 69 2.51 -3.51 11.68
C ALA A 69 2.93 -4.78 10.95
N HIS A 70 2.88 -5.91 11.67
CA HIS A 70 3.22 -7.23 11.15
C HIS A 70 1.97 -8.11 11.20
N ALA A 71 1.76 -8.91 10.15
CA ALA A 71 0.69 -9.89 10.08
C ALA A 71 1.27 -11.28 9.83
N ASP A 72 0.68 -12.30 10.46
CA ASP A 72 1.01 -13.69 10.14
C ASP A 72 0.21 -14.13 8.90
N HIS A 73 0.94 -14.53 7.86
CA HIS A 73 0.41 -14.99 6.58
C HIS A 73 0.48 -16.52 6.40
N ASN A 74 0.97 -17.28 7.39
CA ASN A 74 1.13 -18.74 7.29
C ASN A 74 -0.16 -19.45 6.86
N LYS A 75 -1.29 -19.02 7.42
CA LYS A 75 -2.61 -19.57 7.09
C LYS A 75 -2.97 -19.35 5.62
N ALA A 76 -2.71 -18.15 5.10
CA ALA A 76 -2.98 -17.81 3.69
C ALA A 76 -2.00 -18.52 2.74
N LYS A 77 -0.71 -18.58 3.09
CA LYS A 77 0.31 -19.32 2.32
C LYS A 77 -0.09 -20.78 2.14
N ASN A 78 -0.55 -21.43 3.21
CA ASN A 78 -0.97 -22.83 3.17
C ASN A 78 -2.25 -23.03 2.37
N ALA A 79 -3.27 -22.19 2.58
CA ALA A 79 -4.57 -22.35 1.92
C ALA A 79 -4.54 -22.02 0.42
N PHE A 80 -3.72 -21.04 0.02
CA PHE A 80 -3.70 -20.53 -1.35
C PHE A 80 -2.43 -20.86 -2.14
N GLY A 81 -1.47 -21.58 -1.52
CA GLY A 81 -0.20 -21.94 -2.16
C GLY A 81 0.68 -20.72 -2.50
N ILE A 82 0.68 -19.70 -1.65
CA ILE A 82 1.42 -18.45 -1.90
C ILE A 82 2.91 -18.70 -1.68
N ASP A 83 3.71 -18.65 -2.74
CA ASP A 83 5.16 -18.88 -2.71
C ASP A 83 5.99 -17.64 -3.10
N ARG A 84 5.34 -16.62 -3.68
CA ARG A 84 6.01 -15.42 -4.20
C ARG A 84 5.17 -14.17 -4.01
N PHE A 85 5.84 -13.06 -3.75
CA PHE A 85 5.27 -11.72 -3.74
C PHE A 85 6.01 -10.83 -4.75
N THR A 86 5.29 -9.90 -5.35
CA THR A 86 5.84 -8.83 -6.17
C THR A 86 6.66 -7.89 -5.29
N SER A 87 7.89 -7.57 -5.69
CA SER A 87 8.73 -6.63 -4.94
C SER A 87 8.18 -5.20 -4.99
N LEU A 88 8.59 -4.34 -4.05
CA LEU A 88 8.20 -2.93 -4.07
C LEU A 88 8.55 -2.24 -5.40
N GLU A 89 9.78 -2.44 -5.89
CA GLU A 89 10.24 -1.84 -7.15
C GLU A 89 9.40 -2.31 -8.35
N GLU A 90 9.11 -3.61 -8.44
CA GLU A 90 8.30 -4.15 -9.52
C GLU A 90 6.85 -3.65 -9.46
N GLY A 91 6.25 -3.65 -8.27
CA GLY A 91 4.89 -3.18 -8.05
C GLY A 91 4.73 -1.69 -8.38
N ILE A 92 5.67 -0.86 -7.91
CA ILE A 92 5.70 0.58 -8.20
C ILE A 92 5.93 0.84 -9.69
N ARG A 93 6.80 0.08 -10.36
CA ARG A 93 6.98 0.18 -11.82
C ARG A 93 5.67 -0.08 -12.58
N LYS A 94 4.99 -1.19 -12.29
CA LYS A 94 3.69 -1.51 -12.90
C LYS A 94 2.66 -0.42 -12.63
N MET A 95 2.61 0.09 -11.41
CA MET A 95 1.69 1.18 -11.02
C MET A 95 2.02 2.50 -11.73
N ALA A 96 3.30 2.85 -11.85
CA ALA A 96 3.76 4.06 -12.52
C ALA A 96 3.45 4.01 -14.03
N ASP A 97 3.66 2.87 -14.67
CA ASP A 97 3.33 2.66 -16.09
C ASP A 97 1.82 2.86 -16.32
N TRP A 98 0.99 2.28 -15.44
CA TRP A 98 -0.46 2.48 -15.47
C TRP A 98 -0.86 3.95 -15.22
N ALA A 99 -0.27 4.61 -14.22
CA ALA A 99 -0.59 5.99 -13.87
C ALA A 99 -0.21 6.97 -14.98
N LYS A 100 0.93 6.75 -15.67
CA LYS A 100 1.34 7.53 -16.85
C LYS A 100 0.35 7.38 -18.00
N ALA A 101 -0.21 6.19 -18.21
CA ALA A 101 -1.18 5.94 -19.27
C ALA A 101 -2.57 6.51 -18.97
N VAL A 102 -3.04 6.40 -17.72
CA VAL A 102 -4.38 6.88 -17.31
C VAL A 102 -4.39 8.39 -17.06
N GLY A 103 -3.25 8.98 -16.71
CA GLY A 103 -3.13 10.39 -16.36
C GLY A 103 -3.61 10.71 -14.95
N SER A 104 -3.33 11.94 -14.51
CA SER A 104 -3.73 12.41 -13.18
C SER A 104 -5.23 12.66 -13.14
N ARG A 105 -5.85 12.27 -12.02
CA ARG A 105 -7.24 12.62 -11.70
C ARG A 105 -7.23 13.84 -10.81
N LYS A 106 -8.14 14.78 -11.06
CA LYS A 106 -8.35 15.92 -10.15
C LYS A 106 -9.16 15.45 -8.95
N SER A 107 -8.60 15.59 -7.76
CA SER A 107 -9.36 15.49 -6.51
C SER A 107 -10.25 16.71 -6.36
N SER A 108 -11.50 16.53 -5.94
CA SER A 108 -12.34 17.64 -5.51
C SER A 108 -11.83 18.20 -4.18
N LYS A 109 -11.94 19.51 -3.97
CA LYS A 109 -11.84 20.06 -2.63
C LYS A 109 -13.10 19.66 -1.86
N PHE A 110 -12.93 19.16 -0.65
CA PHE A 110 -14.06 18.92 0.24
C PHE A 110 -14.53 20.27 0.78
N GLU A 111 -15.74 20.67 0.42
CA GLU A 111 -16.44 21.79 1.06
C GLU A 111 -17.14 21.28 2.33
N ASN A 112 -17.34 22.15 3.31
CA ASN A 112 -18.06 21.84 4.57
C ASN A 112 -17.34 20.84 5.50
N ILE A 113 -16.04 21.03 5.75
CA ILE A 113 -15.35 20.30 6.83
C ILE A 113 -15.91 20.79 8.18
N GLU A 114 -16.74 19.97 8.83
CA GLU A 114 -17.39 20.30 10.12
C GLU A 114 -16.46 20.14 11.33
N ILE A 115 -15.39 19.34 11.20
CA ILE A 115 -14.44 19.05 12.27
C ILE A 115 -13.09 19.67 11.93
N THR A 116 -12.74 20.74 12.64
CA THR A 116 -11.48 21.47 12.45
C THR A 116 -10.44 21.21 13.55
N GLU A 117 -10.83 20.54 14.63
CA GLU A 117 -9.92 20.23 15.73
C GLU A 117 -8.87 19.18 15.33
N LYS A 118 -7.60 19.44 15.68
CA LYS A 118 -6.46 18.53 15.48
C LYS A 118 -6.24 18.08 14.02
N LEU A 119 -6.71 18.87 13.05
CA LEU A 119 -6.35 18.67 11.65
C LEU A 119 -4.84 18.88 11.46
N PRO A 120 -4.17 18.11 10.58
CA PRO A 120 -2.79 18.36 10.23
C PRO A 120 -2.63 19.81 9.71
N PRO A 121 -1.67 20.62 10.21
CA PRO A 121 -1.54 22.02 9.82
C PRO A 121 -1.48 22.23 8.30
N PHE A 122 -0.79 21.34 7.58
CA PHE A 122 -0.66 21.37 6.12
C PHE A 122 -1.99 21.22 5.34
N TRP A 123 -3.07 20.77 5.98
CA TRP A 123 -4.40 20.69 5.33
C TRP A 123 -5.12 22.05 5.29
N THR A 124 -4.59 23.05 5.98
CA THR A 124 -5.14 24.43 5.99
C THR A 124 -4.43 25.36 5.00
N GLU A 125 -3.38 24.89 4.32
CA GLU A 125 -2.65 25.60 3.25
C GLU A 125 -3.40 25.60 1.91
#